data_AF-A0A3M9YW99-F1
#
_entry.id   AF-A0A3M9YW99-F1
#
_cell.length_a   1.000
_cell.length_b   1.000
_cell.length_c   1.000
_cell.angle_alpha   90.00
_cell.angle_beta   90.00
_cell.angle_gamma   90.00
#
_symmetry.space_group_name_H-M   'P 1'
#
loop_
_entity.id
_entity.type
_entity.pdbx_description
1 polymer ?
#
loop_
_entity_poly.entity_id
_entity_poly.type
_entity_poly.pdbx_seq_one_letter_code
_entity_poly.pdbx_strand_id
1 'polypeptide(L)' 'MDKLESLRPQILLSVQRALLGEISASLRGITCEWDETKITINCYFDGDPSETNQESMDDVASEVTADFPNHCVEVEY' A
#
# COMPACT_ATOMS: atom_id res chain seq x y z
N MET A 1 0.77 -24.83 5.86
CA MET A 1 0.30 -23.63 5.16
C MET A 1 1.52 -22.79 4.91
N ASP A 2 1.72 -22.31 3.70
CA ASP A 2 2.87 -21.43 3.40
C ASP A 2 2.77 -20.19 4.30
N LYS A 3 3.90 -19.78 4.89
CA LYS A 3 3.96 -18.64 5.81
C LYS A 3 3.51 -17.37 5.08
N LEU A 4 3.82 -17.25 3.80
CA LEU A 4 3.43 -16.12 2.95
C LEU A 4 1.91 -16.06 2.70
N GLU A 5 1.29 -17.22 2.44
CA GLU A 5 -0.16 -17.34 2.24
C GLU A 5 -0.96 -16.93 3.48
N SER A 6 -0.37 -17.09 4.68
CA SER A 6 -1.00 -16.67 5.94
C SER A 6 -1.01 -15.14 6.15
N LEU A 7 -0.14 -14.40 5.45
CA LEU A 7 -0.05 -12.94 5.53
C LEU A 7 -1.08 -12.24 4.65
N ARG A 8 -1.54 -12.90 3.57
CA ARG A 8 -2.49 -12.33 2.60
C ARG A 8 -3.66 -11.56 3.24
N PRO A 9 -4.48 -12.15 4.14
CA PRO A 9 -5.60 -11.40 4.72
C PRO A 9 -5.15 -10.22 5.58
N GLN A 10 -3.99 -10.30 6.24
CA GLN A 10 -3.48 -9.24 7.10
C GLN A 10 -3.02 -8.05 6.28
N ILE A 11 -2.25 -8.30 5.20
CA ILE A 11 -1.75 -7.25 4.31
C ILE A 11 -2.93 -6.56 3.60
N LEU A 12 -3.86 -7.33 3.03
CA LEU A 12 -5.02 -6.75 2.34
C LEU A 12 -5.89 -5.89 3.27
N LEU A 13 -6.10 -6.31 4.51
CA LEU A 13 -6.87 -5.54 5.49
C LEU A 13 -6.13 -4.28 5.96
N SER A 14 -4.82 -4.37 6.19
CA SER A 14 -4.00 -3.21 6.56
C SER A 14 -3.99 -2.15 5.45
N VAL A 15 -3.75 -2.56 4.19
CA VAL A 15 -3.81 -1.66 3.03
C VAL A 15 -5.21 -1.04 2.89
N GLN A 16 -6.29 -1.84 2.96
CA GLN A 16 -7.66 -1.30 2.89
C GLN A 16 -7.96 -0.29 3.99
N ARG A 17 -7.49 -0.54 5.23
CA ARG A 17 -7.67 0.38 6.35
C ARG A 17 -6.90 1.69 6.13
N ALA A 18 -5.65 1.58 5.72
CA ALA A 18 -4.76 2.73 5.50
C ALA A 18 -5.28 3.67 4.39
N LEU A 19 -6.02 3.14 3.41
CA LEU A 19 -6.62 3.93 2.33
C LEU A 19 -7.79 4.83 2.76
N LEU A 20 -8.30 4.71 3.98
CA LEU A 20 -9.44 5.50 4.43
C LEU A 20 -9.03 6.98 4.64
N GLY A 21 -9.47 7.84 3.71
CA GLY A 21 -9.15 9.27 3.71
C GLY A 21 -8.15 9.66 2.63
N GLU A 22 -7.42 8.68 2.07
CA GLU A 22 -6.29 8.90 1.16
C GLU A 22 -6.61 8.62 -0.31
N ILE A 23 -7.86 8.24 -0.63
CA ILE A 23 -8.30 7.97 -2.02
C ILE A 23 -8.67 9.29 -2.70
N SER A 24 -7.87 9.70 -3.68
CA SER A 24 -8.16 10.86 -4.52
C SER A 24 -9.00 10.54 -5.75
N ALA A 25 -9.57 11.56 -6.37
CA ALA A 25 -10.41 11.42 -7.57
C ALA A 25 -9.64 10.97 -8.82
N SER A 26 -8.31 11.09 -8.84
CA SER A 26 -7.46 10.64 -9.96
C SER A 26 -6.95 9.22 -9.79
N LEU A 27 -7.09 8.60 -8.61
CA LEU A 27 -6.71 7.20 -8.40
C LEU A 27 -7.65 6.27 -9.19
N ARG A 28 -7.10 5.27 -9.86
CA ARG A 28 -7.81 4.33 -10.75
C ARG A 28 -7.69 2.89 -10.30
N GLY A 29 -6.61 2.54 -9.61
CA GLY A 29 -6.43 1.21 -9.07
C GLY A 29 -5.32 1.18 -8.05
N ILE A 30 -5.42 0.24 -7.12
CA ILE A 30 -4.35 -0.11 -6.21
C ILE A 30 -4.20 -1.63 -6.22
N THR A 31 -2.95 -2.07 -6.27
CA THR A 31 -2.59 -3.46 -6.03
C THR A 31 -1.48 -3.51 -5.00
N CYS A 32 -1.33 -4.65 -4.35
CA CYS A 32 -0.15 -4.89 -3.52
C CYS A 32 0.41 -6.26 -3.83
N GLU A 33 1.73 -6.35 -3.74
CA GLU A 33 2.49 -7.58 -3.78
C GLU A 33 3.43 -7.62 -2.58
N TRP A 34 3.81 -8.82 -2.17
CA TRP A 34 4.66 -9.00 -1.00
C TRP A 34 5.50 -10.25 -1.11
N ASP A 35 6.66 -10.19 -0.45
CA ASP A 35 7.52 -11.33 -0.16
C ASP A 35 7.83 -11.40 1.34
N GLU A 36 8.86 -12.14 1.74
CA GLU A 36 9.22 -12.33 3.15
C GLU A 36 9.71 -11.06 3.86
N THR A 37 10.09 -10.04 3.10
CA THR A 37 10.79 -8.83 3.58
C THR A 37 10.25 -7.53 3.00
N LYS A 38 9.47 -7.56 1.92
CA LYS A 38 8.98 -6.38 1.22
C LYS A 38 7.48 -6.43 0.99
N ILE A 39 6.83 -5.28 1.08
CA ILE A 39 5.46 -5.03 0.61
C ILE A 39 5.53 -3.84 -0.36
N THR A 40 5.07 -4.04 -1.60
CA THR A 40 4.97 -2.96 -2.60
C THR A 40 3.50 -2.61 -2.78
N ILE A 41 3.17 -1.32 -2.66
CA ILE A 41 1.85 -0.77 -2.98
C ILE A 41 1.95 -0.08 -4.34
N ASN A 42 1.29 -0.64 -5.35
CA ASN A 42 1.28 -0.08 -6.70
C ASN A 42 0.01 0.75 -6.91
N CYS A 43 0.18 2.02 -7.26
CA CYS A 43 -0.88 3.01 -7.35
C CYS A 43 -1.04 3.52 -8.78
N TYR A 44 -2.16 3.21 -9.41
CA TYR A 44 -2.43 3.61 -10.79
C TYR A 44 -3.26 4.88 -10.80
N PHE A 45 -2.72 5.97 -11.32
CA PHE A 45 -3.40 7.25 -11.45
C PHE A 45 -3.80 7.55 -12.91
N ASP A 46 -4.81 8.40 -13.05
CA ASP A 46 -5.18 9.02 -14.32
C ASP A 46 -4.25 10.19 -14.62
N GLY A 47 -3.16 9.90 -15.33
CA GLY A 47 -2.04 10.81 -15.52
C GLY A 47 -1.02 10.74 -14.37
N ASP A 48 -0.06 11.65 -14.38
CA ASP A 48 1.00 11.69 -13.37
C ASP A 48 0.42 12.08 -11.99
N PRO A 49 0.80 11.38 -10.90
CA PRO A 49 0.35 11.75 -9.55
C PRO A 49 0.90 13.12 -9.15
N SER A 50 0.02 13.98 -8.61
CA SER A 50 0.44 15.23 -7.97
C SER A 50 1.25 14.97 -6.69
N GLU A 51 1.94 15.98 -6.18
CA GLU A 51 2.63 15.89 -4.87
C GLU A 51 1.67 15.46 -3.76
N THR A 52 0.45 16.03 -3.71
CA THR A 52 -0.56 15.60 -2.73
C THR A 52 -0.98 14.14 -2.88
N ASN A 53 -1.07 13.62 -4.11
CA ASN A 53 -1.34 12.19 -4.31
C ASN A 53 -0.19 11.33 -3.76
N GLN A 54 1.06 11.78 -3.93
CA GLN A 54 2.22 11.07 -3.43
C GLN A 54 2.26 11.10 -1.90
N GLU A 55 2.06 12.27 -1.29
CA GLU A 55 1.95 12.46 0.17
C GLU A 55 0.87 11.54 0.77
N SER A 56 -0.32 11.48 0.15
CA SER A 56 -1.38 10.55 0.59
C SER A 56 -0.94 9.08 0.53
N MET A 57 -0.17 8.67 -0.48
CA MET A 57 0.31 7.29 -0.55
C MET A 57 1.48 7.01 0.41
N ASP A 58 2.28 8.02 0.74
CA ASP A 58 3.29 7.93 1.79
C ASP A 58 2.65 7.75 3.18
N ASP A 59 1.51 8.41 3.44
CA ASP A 59 0.71 8.20 4.65
C ASP A 59 0.15 6.77 4.70
N VAL A 60 -0.36 6.26 3.58
CA VAL A 60 -0.79 4.85 3.45
C VAL A 60 0.37 3.89 3.75
N ALA A 61 1.54 4.11 3.17
CA ALA A 61 2.72 3.26 3.39
C ALA A 61 3.21 3.31 4.85
N SER A 62 3.12 4.47 5.50
CA SER A 62 3.49 4.64 6.92
C SER A 62 2.58 3.84 7.84
N GLU A 63 1.27 3.85 7.59
CA GLU A 63 0.28 3.05 8.31
C GLU A 63 0.53 1.55 8.15
N VAL A 64 0.82 1.10 6.92
CA VAL A 64 1.15 -0.32 6.66
C VAL A 64 2.48 -0.71 7.29
N THR A 65 3.48 0.19 7.29
CA THR A 65 4.77 -0.04 7.95
C THR A 65 4.59 -0.27 9.45
N ALA A 66 3.70 0.48 10.10
CA ALA A 66 3.38 0.30 11.52
C ALA A 66 2.76 -1.07 11.82
N ASP A 67 1.94 -1.60 10.92
CA ASP A 67 1.33 -2.93 11.03
C ASP A 67 2.35 -4.06 10.74
N PHE A 68 3.39 -3.79 9.93
CA PHE A 68 4.38 -4.78 9.47
C PHE A 68 5.84 -4.33 9.72
N PRO A 69 6.29 -4.18 10.99
CA PRO A 69 7.60 -3.59 11.33
C PRO A 69 8.84 -4.37 10.83
N ASN A 70 8.65 -5.59 10.34
CA ASN A 70 9.73 -6.41 9.76
C ASN A 70 9.75 -6.39 8.22
N HIS A 71 8.87 -5.63 7.57
CA HIS A 71 8.82 -5.48 6.13
C HIS A 71 9.21 -4.06 5.74
N CYS A 72 9.94 -3.94 4.63
CA CYS A 72 10.12 -2.67 3.94
C CYS A 72 8.86 -2.41 3.09
N VAL A 73 8.18 -1.29 3.34
CA VAL A 73 6.98 -0.90 2.58
C VAL A 73 7.37 0.21 1.62
N GLU A 74 7.06 0.04 0.34
CA GLU A 74 7.35 1.01 -0.72
C GLU A 74 6.10 1.28 -1.57
N VAL A 75 6.05 2.47 -2.18
CA VAL A 75 5.00 2.90 -3.10
C VAL A 75 5.57 3.05 -4.50
N GLU A 76 4.86 2.51 -5.49
CA GLU A 76 5.16 2.64 -6.92
C GLU A 76 3.95 3.24 -7.67
N TYR A 77 4.21 3.98 -8.76
CA TYR A 77 3.22 4.77 -9.52
C TYR A 77 3.19 4.38 -11.00
#